data_AF-A0AAU9UKU1-F1
#
_entry.id   AF-A0AAU9UKU1-F1
#
_cell.length_a   1.000
_cell.length_b   1.000
_cell.length_c   1.000
_cell.angle_alpha   90.00
_cell.angle_beta   90.00
_cell.angle_gamma   90.00
#
_symmetry.space_group_name_H-M   'P 1'
#
loop_
_entity.id
_entity.type
_entity.pdbx_description
1 polymer ?
#
loop_
_entity_poly.entity_id
_entity_poly.type
_entity_poly.pdbx_seq_one_letter_code
_entity_poly.pdbx_strand_id
1 'polypeptide(L)'
;MASTAVKVAGAVKDISPIYYRILSKFPQNFTFCFAYGSAVKPQIGNQKKHNMIDLIYCVDNSYRWHGANIEMNPSHYSALRFLGKGFVARFQENWGAKVYFNTLVDIKEENVTIKYGVVSQKDLVTDLLDWNHLYLAGRLHKPVEIIKQTNSSHLQNALQSNLRSAVHTALLMLPESFSEYDFYFAISNLSYAGDFRMTFGENKNKVRNIVQPQLLNFRELYRPILQQFHAYVDFPTGDAQCHQDLNPETKLHHLMQLPMVPQQRIVKFWNHGGLQQDMEDVLRAVAYDIDCTIILRQILKDLVWQSSVRQSLKGIPTAGILKSIRYSAKKIAKMF
;
A
#
# COMPACT_ATOMS: atom_id res chain seq x y z
N MET A 1 19.14 -1.62 -30.85
CA MET A 1 19.71 -1.07 -29.60
C MET A 1 19.11 -1.84 -28.43
N ALA A 2 19.96 -2.40 -27.58
CA ALA A 2 19.62 -3.45 -26.62
C ALA A 2 18.70 -2.95 -25.50
N SER A 3 17.65 -3.73 -25.23
CA SER A 3 16.76 -3.58 -24.08
C SER A 3 17.52 -3.94 -22.79
N THR A 4 17.90 -2.94 -22.01
CA THR A 4 18.50 -3.13 -20.69
C THR A 4 17.37 -3.40 -19.70
N ALA A 5 17.05 -4.67 -19.48
CA ALA A 5 16.25 -5.09 -18.34
C ALA A 5 17.00 -4.72 -17.05
N VAL A 6 16.53 -3.67 -16.37
CA VAL A 6 17.04 -3.27 -15.07
C VAL A 6 16.70 -4.38 -14.07
N LYS A 7 17.67 -5.27 -13.81
CA LYS A 7 17.66 -6.13 -12.64
C LYS A 7 17.55 -5.22 -11.43
N VAL A 8 16.49 -5.38 -10.64
CA VAL A 8 16.37 -4.78 -9.32
C VAL A 8 17.50 -5.35 -8.46
N ALA A 9 18.66 -4.70 -8.49
CA ALA A 9 19.83 -5.04 -7.72
C ALA A 9 19.65 -4.53 -6.29
N GLY A 10 18.72 -5.16 -5.56
CA GLY A 10 18.84 -5.28 -4.12
C GLY A 10 19.71 -6.50 -3.86
N ALA A 11 20.75 -6.36 -3.01
CA ALA A 11 21.43 -7.52 -2.45
C ALA A 11 20.36 -8.54 -2.01
N VAL A 12 20.54 -9.81 -2.36
CA VAL A 12 19.64 -10.89 -1.92
C VAL A 12 19.75 -10.91 -0.39
N LYS A 13 18.88 -10.17 0.29
CA LYS A 13 18.70 -10.30 1.73
C LYS A 13 18.15 -11.70 1.93
N ASP A 14 18.88 -12.51 2.67
CA ASP A 14 18.41 -13.85 3.03
C ASP A 14 17.10 -13.73 3.78
N ILE A 15 16.02 -14.12 3.09
CA ILE A 15 14.67 -14.15 3.65
C ILE A 15 14.71 -15.19 4.77
N SER A 16 14.28 -14.78 5.97
CA SER A 16 14.30 -15.66 7.14
C SER A 16 13.59 -16.99 6.84
N PRO A 17 14.20 -18.15 7.15
CA PRO A 17 13.64 -19.48 6.85
C PRO A 17 12.21 -19.71 7.35
N ILE A 18 11.79 -18.98 8.40
CA ILE A 18 10.42 -19.03 8.93
C ILE A 18 9.37 -18.73 7.87
N TYR A 19 9.63 -17.81 6.93
CA TYR A 19 8.64 -17.44 5.93
C TYR A 19 8.38 -18.57 4.93
N TYR A 20 9.41 -19.33 4.55
CA TYR A 20 9.24 -20.50 3.69
C TYR A 20 8.45 -21.62 4.40
N ARG A 21 8.69 -21.82 5.71
CA ARG A 21 7.92 -22.77 6.52
C ARG A 21 6.48 -22.34 6.74
N ILE A 22 6.21 -21.04 6.86
CA ILE A 22 4.84 -20.52 6.89
C ILE A 22 4.18 -20.77 5.52
N LEU A 23 4.82 -20.39 4.42
CA LEU A 23 4.24 -20.53 3.08
C LEU A 23 3.97 -21.98 2.68
N SER A 24 4.74 -22.95 3.17
CA SER A 24 4.51 -24.38 2.88
C SER A 24 3.19 -24.92 3.45
N LYS A 25 2.57 -24.21 4.41
CA LYS A 25 1.26 -24.56 5.00
C LYS A 25 0.05 -24.09 4.18
N PHE A 26 0.27 -23.54 2.98
CA PHE A 26 -0.78 -22.96 2.14
C PHE A 26 -0.74 -23.52 0.71
N PRO A 27 -1.80 -23.32 -0.11
CA PRO A 27 -1.74 -23.64 -1.53
C PRO A 27 -0.66 -22.81 -2.25
N GLN A 28 0.20 -23.47 -3.03
CA GLN A 28 1.45 -22.89 -3.55
C GLN A 28 1.29 -21.96 -4.76
N ASN A 29 0.06 -21.72 -5.22
CA ASN A 29 -0.28 -20.92 -6.41
C ASN A 29 -0.16 -19.40 -6.17
N PHE A 30 0.93 -19.00 -5.50
CA PHE A 30 1.31 -17.62 -5.24
C PHE A 30 2.03 -17.02 -6.44
N THR A 31 1.66 -15.81 -6.83
CA THR A 31 2.36 -15.03 -7.87
C THR A 31 3.26 -13.95 -7.29
N PHE A 32 3.01 -13.52 -6.05
CA PHE A 32 3.81 -12.56 -5.29
C PHE A 32 3.44 -12.64 -3.80
N CYS A 33 4.41 -12.61 -2.89
CA CYS A 33 4.15 -12.60 -1.46
C CYS A 33 5.05 -11.61 -0.75
N PHE A 34 4.51 -10.85 0.21
CA PHE A 34 5.30 -9.99 1.06
C PHE A 34 4.76 -9.97 2.49
N ALA A 35 5.67 -9.81 3.45
CA ALA A 35 5.37 -9.56 4.85
C ALA A 35 5.58 -8.09 5.18
N TYR A 36 4.82 -7.60 6.13
CA TYR A 36 4.86 -6.22 6.55
C TYR A 36 4.46 -6.04 8.02
N GLY A 37 4.47 -4.78 8.46
CA GLY A 37 4.01 -4.43 9.80
C GLY A 37 5.10 -4.53 10.85
N SER A 38 4.70 -4.40 12.10
CA SER A 38 5.62 -4.11 13.21
C SER A 38 6.37 -5.35 13.73
N ALA A 39 5.93 -6.55 13.35
CA ALA A 39 6.67 -7.80 13.56
C ALA A 39 7.85 -7.96 12.58
N VAL A 40 7.75 -7.33 11.40
CA VAL A 40 8.67 -7.54 10.26
C VAL A 40 9.66 -6.40 10.13
N LYS A 41 9.18 -5.16 10.25
CA LYS A 41 9.98 -3.95 10.12
C LYS A 41 9.95 -3.14 11.43
N PRO A 42 11.07 -2.49 11.81
CA PRO A 42 11.17 -1.78 13.07
C PRO A 42 10.17 -0.61 13.12
N GLN A 43 9.55 -0.41 14.29
CA GLN A 43 8.68 0.72 14.58
C GLN A 43 8.97 1.24 15.98
N ILE A 44 8.96 2.56 16.17
CA ILE A 44 9.14 3.18 17.49
C ILE A 44 8.03 2.73 18.44
N GLY A 45 8.40 2.38 19.67
CA GLY A 45 7.47 1.96 20.73
C GLY A 45 7.00 0.50 20.65
N ASN A 46 7.55 -0.31 19.74
CA ASN A 46 7.11 -1.70 19.57
C ASN A 46 8.15 -2.72 20.07
N GLN A 47 7.79 -3.49 21.10
CA GLN A 47 8.59 -4.63 21.55
C GLN A 47 8.25 -5.87 20.69
N LYS A 48 9.25 -6.45 20.01
CA LYS A 48 9.05 -7.49 18.98
C LYS A 48 8.41 -8.80 19.49
N LYS A 49 8.52 -9.11 20.78
CA LYS A 49 8.39 -10.49 21.32
C LYS A 49 7.10 -11.26 20.98
N HIS A 50 5.97 -10.59 20.67
CA HIS A 50 4.69 -11.29 20.36
C HIS A 50 3.85 -10.60 19.27
N ASN A 51 4.45 -9.87 18.33
CA ASN A 51 3.67 -9.23 17.29
C ASN A 51 3.22 -10.21 16.21
N MET A 52 1.97 -10.06 15.80
CA MET A 52 1.41 -10.79 14.67
C MET A 52 2.13 -10.42 13.37
N ILE A 53 2.51 -11.41 12.58
CA ILE A 53 3.10 -11.19 11.24
C ILE A 53 1.97 -10.88 10.27
N ASP A 54 2.01 -9.71 9.63
CA ASP A 54 1.07 -9.35 8.57
C ASP A 54 1.63 -9.76 7.20
N LEU A 55 0.86 -10.51 6.42
CA LEU A 55 1.23 -11.09 5.13
C LEU A 55 0.21 -10.71 4.06
N ILE A 56 0.68 -10.56 2.81
CA ILE A 56 -0.19 -10.49 1.63
C ILE A 56 0.23 -11.60 0.66
N TYR A 57 -0.76 -12.36 0.22
CA TYR A 57 -0.67 -13.40 -0.78
C TYR A 57 -1.36 -12.90 -2.05
N CYS A 58 -0.56 -12.60 -3.06
CA CYS A 58 -1.05 -12.37 -4.40
C CYS A 58 -1.16 -13.71 -5.11
N VAL A 59 -2.33 -13.99 -5.67
CA VAL A 59 -2.65 -15.27 -6.30
C VAL A 59 -3.19 -15.03 -7.70
N ASP A 60 -2.99 -16.00 -8.58
CA ASP A 60 -3.48 -15.89 -9.96
C ASP A 60 -5.01 -15.97 -10.02
N ASN A 61 -5.58 -16.94 -9.31
CA ASN A 61 -7.02 -17.19 -9.29
C ASN A 61 -7.52 -17.37 -7.85
N SER A 62 -8.21 -16.36 -7.32
CA SER A 62 -8.69 -16.37 -5.94
C SER A 62 -9.77 -17.43 -5.68
N TYR A 63 -10.60 -17.76 -6.67
CA TYR A 63 -11.58 -18.86 -6.57
C TYR A 63 -10.90 -20.21 -6.30
N ARG A 64 -9.89 -20.57 -7.10
CA ARG A 64 -9.13 -21.82 -6.94
C ARG A 64 -8.33 -21.81 -5.65
N TRP A 65 -7.65 -20.69 -5.35
CA TRP A 65 -6.82 -20.59 -4.16
C TRP A 65 -7.63 -20.69 -2.87
N HIS A 66 -8.76 -19.97 -2.77
CA HIS A 66 -9.64 -20.07 -1.60
C HIS A 66 -10.22 -21.47 -1.44
N GLY A 67 -10.62 -22.14 -2.53
CA GLY A 67 -11.08 -23.53 -2.48
C GLY A 67 -10.04 -24.46 -1.85
N ALA A 68 -8.82 -24.47 -2.39
CA ALA A 68 -7.73 -25.28 -1.86
C ALA A 68 -7.36 -24.92 -0.41
N ASN A 69 -7.37 -23.63 -0.06
CA ASN A 69 -7.04 -23.21 1.30
C ASN A 69 -8.17 -23.49 2.31
N ILE A 70 -9.43 -23.55 1.88
CA ILE A 70 -10.54 -23.99 2.75
C ILE A 70 -10.42 -25.50 3.03
N GLU A 71 -10.03 -26.29 2.03
CA GLU A 71 -9.79 -27.73 2.21
C GLU A 71 -8.58 -27.99 3.13
N MET A 72 -7.47 -27.30 2.89
CA MET A 72 -6.23 -27.46 3.65
C MET A 72 -6.30 -26.83 5.06
N ASN A 73 -6.91 -25.65 5.17
CA ASN A 73 -6.92 -24.84 6.38
C ASN A 73 -8.31 -24.28 6.71
N PRO A 74 -9.32 -25.13 6.92
CA PRO A 74 -10.70 -24.68 7.11
C PRO A 74 -10.83 -23.72 8.30
N SER A 75 -10.09 -23.96 9.39
CA SER A 75 -10.14 -23.18 10.64
C SER A 75 -9.65 -21.73 10.52
N HIS A 76 -8.98 -21.38 9.43
CA HIS A 76 -8.56 -19.99 9.19
C HIS A 76 -9.75 -19.08 8.88
N TYR A 77 -10.79 -19.62 8.25
CA TYR A 77 -11.96 -18.87 7.81
C TYR A 77 -13.06 -18.84 8.88
N SER A 78 -13.84 -17.77 8.87
CA SER A 78 -15.11 -17.69 9.61
C SER A 78 -16.18 -18.59 8.97
N ALA A 79 -17.41 -18.49 9.50
CA ALA A 79 -18.58 -19.17 8.95
C ALA A 79 -18.84 -18.89 7.46
N LEU A 80 -18.27 -17.82 6.88
CA LEU A 80 -18.36 -17.53 5.45
C LEU A 80 -17.88 -18.69 4.56
N ARG A 81 -16.99 -19.55 5.05
CA ARG A 81 -16.54 -20.74 4.30
C ARG A 81 -17.68 -21.68 3.94
N PHE A 82 -18.75 -21.74 4.74
CA PHE A 82 -19.89 -22.63 4.52
C PHE A 82 -20.80 -22.16 3.37
N LEU A 83 -20.67 -20.90 2.93
CA LEU A 83 -21.31 -20.39 1.72
C LEU A 83 -20.56 -20.80 0.43
N GLY A 84 -19.45 -21.53 0.58
CA GLY A 84 -18.66 -22.09 -0.51
C GLY A 84 -17.57 -21.15 -1.05
N LYS A 85 -16.57 -21.75 -1.70
CA LYS A 85 -15.41 -21.04 -2.28
C LYS A 85 -15.78 -19.93 -3.26
N GLY A 86 -16.87 -20.10 -4.02
CA GLY A 86 -17.37 -19.09 -4.95
C GLY A 86 -17.85 -17.82 -4.26
N PHE A 87 -18.56 -17.95 -3.14
CA PHE A 87 -18.97 -16.80 -2.34
C PHE A 87 -17.75 -16.08 -1.77
N VAL A 88 -16.82 -16.81 -1.15
CA VAL A 88 -15.61 -16.23 -0.54
C VAL A 88 -14.78 -15.45 -1.57
N ALA A 89 -14.57 -16.01 -2.77
CA ALA A 89 -13.84 -15.33 -3.84
C ALA A 89 -14.56 -14.09 -4.36
N ARG A 90 -15.87 -14.16 -4.63
CA ARG A 90 -16.66 -12.97 -5.03
C ARG A 90 -16.64 -11.90 -3.94
N PHE A 91 -16.73 -12.30 -2.68
CA PHE A 91 -16.66 -11.40 -1.54
C PHE A 91 -15.27 -10.78 -1.38
N GLN A 92 -14.20 -11.52 -1.71
CA GLN A 92 -12.86 -10.95 -1.87
C GLN A 92 -12.89 -9.86 -2.95
N GLU A 93 -13.25 -10.21 -4.19
CA GLU A 93 -13.02 -9.40 -5.41
C GLU A 93 -13.97 -8.21 -5.56
N ASN A 94 -15.18 -8.26 -4.98
CA ASN A 94 -16.21 -7.23 -5.21
C ASN A 94 -16.42 -6.27 -4.03
N TRP A 95 -15.75 -6.48 -2.89
CA TRP A 95 -15.97 -5.65 -1.70
C TRP A 95 -14.69 -5.21 -0.99
N GLY A 96 -14.76 -4.08 -0.28
CA GLY A 96 -13.62 -3.46 0.38
C GLY A 96 -12.55 -3.03 -0.62
N ALA A 97 -11.29 -3.24 -0.26
CA ALA A 97 -10.13 -2.99 -1.11
C ALA A 97 -9.72 -4.23 -1.94
N LYS A 98 -10.69 -5.11 -2.21
CA LYS A 98 -10.49 -6.39 -2.92
C LYS A 98 -9.55 -7.39 -2.25
N VAL A 99 -9.33 -7.25 -0.94
CA VAL A 99 -8.48 -8.16 -0.14
C VAL A 99 -9.35 -8.93 0.85
N TYR A 100 -9.12 -10.24 0.97
CA TYR A 100 -9.75 -11.08 2.00
C TYR A 100 -8.74 -11.40 3.09
N PHE A 101 -8.98 -10.94 4.32
CA PHE A 101 -8.09 -11.21 5.44
C PHE A 101 -8.60 -12.34 6.33
N ASN A 102 -7.72 -13.31 6.56
CA ASN A 102 -7.79 -14.20 7.71
C ASN A 102 -6.82 -13.69 8.78
N THR A 103 -7.29 -13.58 10.03
CA THR A 103 -6.55 -12.97 11.15
C THR A 103 -6.54 -13.89 12.36
N LEU A 104 -5.58 -13.67 13.26
CA LEU A 104 -5.38 -14.48 14.47
C LEU A 104 -5.28 -15.97 14.10
N VAL A 105 -4.40 -16.26 13.14
CA VAL A 105 -4.10 -17.62 12.68
C VAL A 105 -2.81 -18.06 13.33
N ASP A 106 -2.87 -19.09 14.16
CA ASP A 106 -1.71 -19.59 14.89
C ASP A 106 -1.00 -20.68 14.09
N ILE A 107 0.25 -20.41 13.69
CA ILE A 107 1.17 -21.39 13.11
C ILE A 107 1.94 -22.01 14.27
N LYS A 108 1.39 -23.08 14.84
CA LYS A 108 1.85 -23.67 16.10
C LYS A 108 3.30 -24.13 16.05
N GLU A 109 3.71 -24.71 14.92
CA GLU A 109 5.04 -25.26 14.71
C GLU A 109 6.13 -24.17 14.72
N GLU A 110 5.77 -22.94 14.37
CA GLU A 110 6.68 -21.79 14.38
C GLU A 110 6.46 -20.89 15.61
N ASN A 111 5.48 -21.20 16.46
CA ASN A 111 5.05 -20.38 17.59
C ASN A 111 4.78 -18.92 17.21
N VAL A 112 4.12 -18.69 16.07
CA VAL A 112 3.74 -17.36 15.60
C VAL A 112 2.26 -17.26 15.29
N THR A 113 1.69 -16.09 15.56
CA THR A 113 0.37 -15.71 15.04
C THR A 113 0.56 -14.88 13.78
N ILE A 114 -0.23 -15.18 12.76
CA ILE A 114 -0.23 -14.44 11.49
C ILE A 114 -1.60 -13.83 11.20
N LYS A 115 -1.58 -12.81 10.37
CA LYS A 115 -2.71 -12.32 9.59
C LYS A 115 -2.28 -12.29 8.14
N TYR A 116 -3.04 -12.91 7.26
CA TYR A 116 -2.75 -12.89 5.84
C TYR A 116 -3.94 -12.39 5.03
N GLY A 117 -3.66 -11.52 4.07
CA GLY A 117 -4.60 -11.04 3.08
C GLY A 117 -4.41 -11.75 1.75
N VAL A 118 -5.49 -12.14 1.09
CA VAL A 118 -5.48 -12.72 -0.25
C VAL A 118 -6.02 -11.69 -1.23
N VAL A 119 -5.34 -11.52 -2.36
CA VAL A 119 -5.72 -10.62 -3.46
C VAL A 119 -5.38 -11.29 -4.80
N SER A 120 -6.20 -11.06 -5.82
CA SER A 120 -5.88 -11.52 -7.18
C SER A 120 -4.76 -10.66 -7.78
N GLN A 121 -3.92 -11.23 -8.66
CA GLN A 121 -2.89 -10.45 -9.37
C GLN A 121 -3.49 -9.29 -10.15
N LYS A 122 -4.63 -9.53 -10.82
CA LYS A 122 -5.35 -8.50 -11.57
C LYS A 122 -5.72 -7.33 -10.67
N ASP A 123 -6.34 -7.59 -9.52
CA ASP A 123 -6.80 -6.53 -8.61
C ASP A 123 -5.64 -5.79 -7.95
N LEU A 124 -4.54 -6.49 -7.62
CA LEU A 124 -3.33 -5.86 -7.11
C LEU A 124 -2.72 -4.91 -8.15
N VAL A 125 -2.57 -5.35 -9.40
CA VAL A 125 -2.04 -4.49 -10.47
C VAL A 125 -2.94 -3.28 -10.70
N THR A 126 -4.26 -3.48 -10.69
CA THR A 126 -5.21 -2.38 -10.85
C THR A 126 -5.07 -1.35 -9.71
N ASP A 127 -4.95 -1.78 -8.44
CA ASP A 127 -4.72 -0.84 -7.34
C ASP A 127 -3.36 -0.14 -7.46
N LEU A 128 -2.31 -0.82 -7.93
CA LEU A 128 -0.97 -0.26 -8.11
C LEU A 128 -0.88 0.80 -9.22
N LEU A 129 -1.60 0.61 -10.33
CA LEU A 129 -1.57 1.50 -11.49
C LEU A 129 -2.59 2.64 -11.39
N ASP A 130 -3.79 2.35 -10.87
CA ASP A 130 -4.91 3.30 -10.93
C ASP A 130 -5.20 3.97 -9.60
N TRP A 131 -4.71 3.41 -8.48
CA TRP A 131 -5.06 3.81 -7.11
C TRP A 131 -6.57 3.77 -6.84
N ASN A 132 -7.28 2.75 -7.35
CA ASN A 132 -8.71 2.56 -7.08
C ASN A 132 -9.06 2.56 -5.58
N HIS A 133 -8.16 2.05 -4.75
CA HIS A 133 -8.35 2.00 -3.30
C HIS A 133 -7.18 2.62 -2.52
N LEU A 134 -5.99 2.72 -3.14
CA LEU A 134 -4.75 3.15 -2.50
C LEU A 134 -4.45 2.33 -1.22
N TYR A 135 -4.94 1.09 -1.17
CA TYR A 135 -4.89 0.27 0.03
C TYR A 135 -3.63 -0.61 0.04
N LEU A 136 -3.47 -1.45 -0.99
CA LEU A 136 -2.26 -2.24 -1.16
C LEU A 136 -1.18 -1.43 -1.87
N ALA A 137 -1.56 -0.58 -2.83
CA ALA A 137 -0.65 0.38 -3.44
C ALA A 137 0.01 1.28 -2.40
N GLY A 138 -0.80 1.85 -1.51
CA GLY A 138 -0.34 2.63 -0.37
C GLY A 138 0.57 1.81 0.56
N ARG A 139 0.26 0.54 0.83
CA ARG A 139 1.13 -0.34 1.62
C ARG A 139 2.51 -0.55 0.96
N LEU A 140 2.54 -0.69 -0.36
CA LEU A 140 3.73 -0.95 -1.17
C LEU A 140 4.55 0.31 -1.50
N HIS A 141 4.08 1.50 -1.13
CA HIS A 141 4.93 2.70 -1.07
C HIS A 141 5.97 2.67 0.06
N LYS A 142 5.83 1.75 1.01
CA LYS A 142 6.69 1.62 2.18
C LYS A 142 7.51 0.34 2.10
N PRO A 143 8.67 0.27 2.77
CA PRO A 143 9.44 -0.96 2.87
C PRO A 143 8.61 -2.15 3.36
N VAL A 144 8.75 -3.26 2.64
CA VAL A 144 8.16 -4.57 2.95
C VAL A 144 9.26 -5.63 2.89
N GLU A 145 8.97 -6.83 3.37
CA GLU A 145 9.83 -7.99 3.17
C GLU A 145 9.24 -8.83 2.05
N ILE A 146 9.88 -8.87 0.88
CA ILE A 146 9.39 -9.69 -0.23
C ILE A 146 9.80 -11.14 0.04
N ILE A 147 8.81 -12.00 0.25
CA ILE A 147 9.02 -13.43 0.53
C ILE A 147 9.07 -14.23 -0.78
N LYS A 148 8.19 -13.89 -1.72
CA LYS A 148 8.15 -14.50 -3.05
C LYS A 148 8.12 -13.40 -4.10
N GLN A 149 9.18 -13.35 -4.89
CA GLN A 149 9.27 -12.46 -6.04
C GLN A 149 8.25 -12.85 -7.11
N THR A 150 7.81 -11.86 -7.89
CA THR A 150 6.92 -12.12 -9.03
C THR A 150 7.71 -12.38 -10.30
N ASN A 151 7.25 -13.35 -11.10
CA ASN A 151 7.76 -13.61 -12.45
C ASN A 151 6.94 -12.86 -13.52
N SER A 152 5.87 -12.16 -13.13
CA SER A 152 5.03 -11.37 -14.04
C SER A 152 5.68 -10.01 -14.30
N SER A 153 6.16 -9.78 -15.51
CA SER A 153 6.70 -8.48 -15.93
C SER A 153 5.67 -7.35 -15.75
N HIS A 154 4.39 -7.66 -15.97
CA HIS A 154 3.31 -6.72 -15.75
C HIS A 154 3.20 -6.28 -14.28
N LEU A 155 3.26 -7.23 -13.32
CA LEU A 155 3.25 -6.89 -11.90
C LEU A 155 4.54 -6.18 -11.46
N GLN A 156 5.71 -6.58 -11.98
CA GLN A 156 6.98 -5.89 -11.72
C GLN A 156 6.92 -4.43 -12.16
N ASN A 157 6.40 -4.15 -13.36
CA ASN A 157 6.24 -2.80 -13.89
C ASN A 157 5.23 -1.99 -13.06
N ALA A 158 4.11 -2.60 -12.66
CA ALA A 158 3.12 -1.95 -11.80
C ALA A 158 3.69 -1.56 -10.44
N LEU A 159 4.54 -2.40 -9.83
CA LEU A 159 5.25 -2.07 -8.58
C LEU A 159 6.17 -0.85 -8.75
N GLN A 160 6.94 -0.78 -9.83
CA GLN A 160 7.81 0.38 -10.09
C GLN A 160 7.01 1.64 -10.40
N SER A 161 5.98 1.54 -11.24
CA SER A 161 5.08 2.65 -11.57
C SER A 161 4.41 3.21 -10.32
N ASN A 162 3.94 2.34 -9.41
CA ASN A 162 3.36 2.76 -8.14
C ASN A 162 4.33 3.58 -7.27
N LEU A 163 5.62 3.22 -7.23
CA LEU A 163 6.63 4.02 -6.52
C LEU A 163 6.89 5.36 -7.20
N ARG A 164 6.96 5.41 -8.55
CA ARG A 164 7.09 6.67 -9.30
C ARG A 164 5.91 7.59 -9.04
N SER A 165 4.68 7.07 -9.11
CA SER A 165 3.46 7.82 -8.80
C SER A 165 3.47 8.38 -7.38
N ALA A 166 4.02 7.64 -6.40
CA ALA A 166 4.20 8.14 -5.04
C ALA A 166 5.18 9.32 -4.98
N VAL A 167 6.27 9.29 -5.76
CA VAL A 167 7.22 10.42 -5.87
C VAL A 167 6.54 11.64 -6.47
N HIS A 168 5.89 11.53 -7.63
CA HIS A 168 5.16 12.67 -8.24
C HIS A 168 4.12 13.26 -7.27
N THR A 169 3.38 12.40 -6.58
CA THR A 169 2.37 12.84 -5.60
C THR A 169 2.99 13.53 -4.39
N ALA A 170 4.11 13.01 -3.87
CA ALA A 170 4.78 13.61 -2.72
C ALA A 170 5.36 14.99 -3.06
N LEU A 171 5.96 15.15 -4.24
CA LEU A 171 6.51 16.42 -4.73
C LEU A 171 5.43 17.50 -4.85
N LEU A 172 4.24 17.14 -5.36
CA LEU A 172 3.06 18.03 -5.38
C LEU A 172 2.54 18.46 -3.99
N MET A 173 2.95 17.77 -2.92
CA MET A 173 2.51 18.04 -1.55
C MET A 173 3.56 18.72 -0.68
N LEU A 174 4.83 18.68 -1.09
CA LEU A 174 5.97 19.21 -0.34
C LEU A 174 6.27 20.66 -0.77
N PRO A 175 6.86 21.47 0.13
CA PRO A 175 7.36 22.80 -0.22
C PRO A 175 8.62 22.73 -1.11
N GLU A 176 9.18 23.87 -1.49
CA GLU A 176 10.40 23.96 -2.32
C GLU A 176 11.60 23.25 -1.67
N SER A 177 11.82 23.50 -0.38
CA SER A 177 12.88 22.87 0.41
C SER A 177 12.31 21.92 1.47
N PHE A 178 12.83 20.70 1.54
CA PHE A 178 12.39 19.69 2.51
C PHE A 178 13.52 18.70 2.86
N SER A 179 13.40 18.02 4.00
CA SER A 179 14.37 16.97 4.37
C SER A 179 14.05 15.61 3.74
N GLU A 180 15.04 14.71 3.68
CA GLU A 180 14.81 13.30 3.30
C GLU A 180 13.71 12.65 4.18
N TYR A 181 13.66 13.00 5.46
CA TYR A 181 12.63 12.52 6.36
C TYR A 181 11.24 13.02 5.93
N ASP A 182 11.09 14.31 5.61
CA ASP A 182 9.81 14.89 5.19
C ASP A 182 9.30 14.24 3.91
N PHE A 183 10.21 13.92 2.99
CA PHE A 183 9.88 13.20 1.76
C PHE A 183 9.28 11.81 2.03
N TYR A 184 9.96 10.97 2.82
CA TYR A 184 9.44 9.64 3.16
C TYR A 184 8.22 9.68 4.09
N PHE A 185 8.12 10.73 4.91
CA PHE A 185 6.93 11.03 5.69
C PHE A 185 5.74 11.32 4.76
N ALA A 186 5.90 12.21 3.78
CA ALA A 186 4.87 12.56 2.80
C ALA A 186 4.39 11.31 2.03
N ILE A 187 5.33 10.53 1.48
CA ILE A 187 5.05 9.25 0.81
C ILE A 187 4.26 8.29 1.70
N SER A 188 4.72 8.09 2.94
CA SER A 188 4.04 7.18 3.87
C SER A 188 2.64 7.67 4.21
N ASN A 189 2.49 8.99 4.37
CA ASN A 189 1.26 9.66 4.75
C ASN A 189 0.19 9.62 3.64
N LEU A 190 0.54 9.42 2.36
CA LEU A 190 -0.44 9.26 1.27
C LEU A 190 -1.51 8.20 1.57
N SER A 191 -1.11 7.13 2.27
CA SER A 191 -1.99 6.00 2.64
C SER A 191 -2.58 6.07 4.07
N TYR A 192 -2.24 7.12 4.83
CA TYR A 192 -2.70 7.33 6.21
C TYR A 192 -3.55 8.59 6.35
N ALA A 193 -3.33 9.59 5.50
CA ALA A 193 -4.17 10.77 5.39
C ALA A 193 -5.58 10.33 4.97
N GLY A 194 -6.54 10.44 5.88
CA GLY A 194 -7.91 9.98 5.66
C GLY A 194 -8.16 8.51 6.04
N ASP A 195 -7.17 7.77 6.54
CA ASP A 195 -7.42 6.40 7.04
C ASP A 195 -8.27 6.48 8.30
N PHE A 196 -9.49 5.95 8.25
CA PHE A 196 -10.43 5.94 9.37
C PHE A 196 -9.79 5.37 10.65
N ARG A 197 -8.88 4.40 10.53
CA ARG A 197 -8.21 3.78 11.68
C ARG A 197 -7.28 4.74 12.42
N MET A 198 -6.86 5.85 11.79
CA MET A 198 -6.10 6.91 12.44
C MET A 198 -6.98 7.76 13.37
N THR A 199 -8.30 7.78 13.17
CA THR A 199 -9.25 8.36 14.15
C THR A 199 -9.51 7.42 15.32
N PHE A 200 -9.45 6.10 15.08
CA PHE A 200 -9.70 5.07 16.08
C PHE A 200 -8.92 3.78 15.79
N GLY A 201 -8.04 3.36 16.70
CA GLY A 201 -7.36 2.06 16.65
C GLY A 201 -5.94 2.02 16.08
N GLU A 202 -5.36 3.17 15.73
CA GLU A 202 -3.92 3.33 15.46
C GLU A 202 -3.34 4.50 16.26
N ASN A 203 -2.02 4.46 16.47
CA ASN A 203 -1.28 5.53 17.14
C ASN A 203 -1.25 6.79 16.24
N LYS A 204 -1.54 7.99 16.77
CA LYS A 204 -1.52 9.23 15.96
C LYS A 204 -0.16 9.53 15.32
N ASN A 205 0.93 9.08 15.95
CA ASN A 205 2.30 9.20 15.44
C ASN A 205 2.71 8.01 14.55
N LYS A 206 1.75 7.22 14.04
CA LYS A 206 2.04 5.98 13.28
C LYS A 206 3.03 6.19 12.14
N VAL A 207 2.86 7.26 11.36
CA VAL A 207 3.72 7.56 10.21
C VAL A 207 5.16 7.81 10.66
N ARG A 208 5.35 8.69 11.65
CA ARG A 208 6.66 8.95 12.27
C ARG A 208 7.30 7.67 12.80
N ASN A 209 6.52 6.86 13.53
CA ASN A 209 6.98 5.61 14.12
C ASN A 209 7.42 4.57 13.08
N ILE A 210 6.93 4.67 11.83
CA ILE A 210 7.35 3.84 10.70
C ILE A 210 8.59 4.43 10.04
N VAL A 211 8.58 5.71 9.69
CA VAL A 211 9.60 6.33 8.82
C VAL A 211 10.94 6.47 9.53
N GLN A 212 10.93 7.05 10.75
CA GLN A 212 12.16 7.36 11.48
C GLN A 212 13.10 6.16 11.66
N PRO A 213 12.65 4.96 12.10
CA PRO A 213 13.53 3.81 12.25
C PRO A 213 13.84 3.06 10.94
N GLN A 214 13.28 3.48 9.79
CA GLN A 214 13.41 2.79 8.51
C GLN A 214 13.99 3.67 7.39
N LEU A 215 14.56 4.84 7.71
CA LEU A 215 15.11 5.78 6.71
C LEU A 215 16.02 5.10 5.70
N LEU A 216 16.93 4.23 6.15
CA LEU A 216 17.81 3.47 5.25
C LEU A 216 17.03 2.55 4.29
N ASN A 217 15.97 1.89 4.75
CA ASN A 217 15.17 1.03 3.88
C ASN A 217 14.32 1.82 2.88
N PHE A 218 13.85 3.02 3.26
CA PHE A 218 13.22 3.93 2.31
C PHE A 218 14.22 4.42 1.27
N ARG A 219 15.44 4.78 1.69
CA ARG A 219 16.52 5.18 0.80
C ARG A 219 16.88 4.08 -0.20
N GLU A 220 17.01 2.83 0.25
CA GLU A 220 17.21 1.67 -0.62
C GLU A 220 16.06 1.50 -1.63
N LEU A 221 14.81 1.68 -1.19
CA LEU A 221 13.61 1.52 -2.01
C LEU A 221 13.48 2.60 -3.09
N TYR A 222 13.74 3.86 -2.75
CA TYR A 222 13.50 5.01 -3.62
C TYR A 222 14.71 5.48 -4.41
N ARG A 223 15.95 5.12 -4.03
CA ARG A 223 17.17 5.46 -4.79
C ARG A 223 17.05 5.22 -6.31
N PRO A 224 16.65 4.02 -6.80
CA PRO A 224 16.57 3.79 -8.24
C PRO A 224 15.42 4.57 -8.92
N ILE A 225 14.43 4.99 -8.14
CA ILE A 225 13.31 5.80 -8.62
C ILE A 225 13.74 7.25 -8.75
N LEU A 226 14.35 7.82 -7.70
CA LEU A 226 14.80 9.22 -7.66
C LEU A 226 15.85 9.57 -8.72
N GLN A 227 16.62 8.59 -9.20
CA GLN A 227 17.52 8.76 -10.35
C GLN A 227 16.81 9.23 -11.64
N GLN A 228 15.49 9.04 -11.74
CA GLN A 228 14.68 9.47 -12.88
C GLN A 228 14.10 10.88 -12.68
N PHE A 229 14.33 11.52 -11.53
CA PHE A 229 13.70 12.79 -11.14
C PHE A 229 14.70 13.95 -11.00
N HIS A 230 15.97 13.77 -11.38
CA HIS A 230 17.00 14.81 -11.27
C HIS A 230 16.66 16.14 -11.97
N ALA A 231 15.76 16.12 -12.96
CA ALA A 231 15.29 17.33 -13.63
C ALA A 231 14.28 18.15 -12.78
N TYR A 232 13.67 17.54 -11.76
CA TYR A 232 12.59 18.13 -10.97
C TYR A 232 12.94 18.33 -9.50
N VAL A 233 13.86 17.51 -8.97
CA VAL A 233 14.29 17.56 -7.57
C VAL A 233 15.78 17.23 -7.45
N ASP A 234 16.49 18.08 -6.71
CA ASP A 234 17.80 17.77 -6.15
C ASP A 234 17.60 17.04 -4.82
N PHE A 235 18.06 15.78 -4.77
CA PHE A 235 17.93 14.89 -3.62
C PHE A 235 19.32 14.46 -3.15
N PRO A 236 20.02 15.30 -2.38
CA PRO A 236 21.39 15.03 -1.97
C PRO A 236 21.46 13.85 -1.00
N THR A 237 22.64 13.22 -0.93
CA THR A 237 22.92 12.19 0.07
C THR A 237 23.43 12.84 1.36
N GLY A 238 22.85 12.49 2.51
CA GLY A 238 23.24 13.01 3.82
C GLY A 238 22.18 13.92 4.44
N ASP A 239 22.60 14.85 5.28
CA ASP A 239 21.69 15.72 6.06
C ASP A 239 21.32 17.04 5.32
N ALA A 240 21.75 17.19 4.07
CA ALA A 240 21.41 18.36 3.25
C ALA A 240 19.91 18.39 2.90
N GLN A 241 19.36 19.60 2.77
CA GLN A 241 17.98 19.79 2.33
C GLN A 241 17.85 19.45 0.84
N CYS A 242 16.76 18.77 0.51
CA CYS A 242 16.32 18.57 -0.86
C CYS A 242 15.67 19.86 -1.37
N HIS A 243 15.78 20.11 -2.67
CA HIS A 243 15.18 21.26 -3.33
C HIS A 243 14.46 20.81 -4.59
N GLN A 244 13.22 21.25 -4.80
CA GLN A 244 12.43 20.91 -5.98
C GLN A 244 11.93 22.15 -6.72
N ASP A 245 11.66 21.98 -8.01
CA ASP A 245 11.03 23.02 -8.83
C ASP A 245 9.52 23.07 -8.58
N LEU A 246 9.01 24.26 -8.23
CA LEU A 246 7.58 24.53 -8.02
C LEU A 246 6.92 25.24 -9.20
N ASN A 247 7.60 25.38 -10.34
CA ASN A 247 7.02 25.97 -11.53
C ASN A 247 5.72 25.22 -11.91
N PRO A 248 4.61 25.95 -12.23
CA PRO A 248 3.41 25.37 -12.83
C PRO A 248 3.64 24.32 -13.93
N GLU A 249 4.62 24.47 -14.83
CA GLU A 249 4.89 23.45 -15.85
C GLU A 249 5.39 22.12 -15.24
N THR A 250 6.23 22.20 -14.22
CA THR A 250 6.69 21.02 -13.45
C THR A 250 5.54 20.41 -12.65
N LYS A 251 4.68 21.24 -12.03
CA LYS A 251 3.45 20.77 -11.36
C LYS A 251 2.52 20.04 -12.34
N LEU A 252 2.30 20.59 -13.54
CA LEU A 252 1.50 19.96 -14.59
C LEU A 252 2.08 18.59 -14.97
N HIS A 253 3.40 18.50 -15.15
CA HIS A 253 4.05 17.21 -15.41
C HIS A 253 3.73 16.20 -14.29
N HIS A 254 3.93 16.56 -13.02
CA HIS A 254 3.60 15.67 -11.90
C HIS A 254 2.11 15.27 -11.87
N LEU A 255 1.20 16.22 -12.15
CA LEU A 255 -0.25 15.97 -12.20
C LEU A 255 -0.61 14.95 -13.30
N MET A 256 -0.01 15.07 -14.48
CA MET A 256 -0.22 14.13 -15.60
C MET A 256 0.35 12.73 -15.32
N GLN A 257 1.33 12.61 -14.40
CA GLN A 257 1.92 11.34 -13.98
C GLN A 257 1.23 10.71 -12.76
N LEU A 258 0.17 11.33 -12.23
CA LEU A 258 -0.64 10.72 -11.19
C LEU A 258 -1.37 9.46 -11.72
N PRO A 259 -1.77 8.54 -10.85
CA PRO A 259 -2.65 7.43 -11.24
C PRO A 259 -4.01 7.90 -11.74
N MET A 260 -4.68 7.04 -12.52
CA MET A 260 -5.92 7.38 -13.22
C MET A 260 -7.01 7.92 -12.28
N VAL A 261 -7.24 7.30 -11.12
CA VAL A 261 -8.35 7.71 -10.24
C VAL A 261 -8.14 9.09 -9.61
N PRO A 262 -6.96 9.43 -9.05
CA PRO A 262 -6.66 10.81 -8.66
C PRO A 262 -6.93 11.83 -9.78
N GLN A 263 -6.43 11.60 -11.00
CA GLN A 263 -6.66 12.51 -12.14
C GLN A 263 -8.17 12.68 -12.43
N GLN A 264 -8.91 11.58 -12.53
CA GLN A 264 -10.36 11.61 -12.76
C GLN A 264 -11.13 12.34 -11.65
N ARG A 265 -10.70 12.20 -10.39
CA ARG A 265 -11.31 12.91 -9.27
C ARG A 265 -11.00 14.40 -9.29
N ILE A 266 -9.80 14.80 -9.73
CA ILE A 266 -9.46 16.21 -9.95
C ILE A 266 -10.39 16.81 -11.02
N VAL A 267 -10.52 16.13 -12.17
CA VAL A 267 -11.42 16.55 -13.27
C VAL A 267 -12.86 16.69 -12.78
N LYS A 268 -13.35 15.70 -12.04
CA LYS A 268 -14.71 15.73 -11.50
C LYS A 268 -14.91 16.86 -10.48
N PHE A 269 -13.91 17.14 -9.65
CA PHE A 269 -13.95 18.23 -8.68
C PHE A 269 -13.97 19.59 -9.38
N TRP A 270 -13.08 19.81 -10.35
CA TRP A 270 -12.93 21.07 -11.07
C TRP A 270 -14.16 21.40 -11.94
N ASN A 271 -14.67 20.42 -12.68
CA ASN A 271 -15.83 20.61 -13.55
C ASN A 271 -17.17 20.67 -12.77
N HIS A 272 -17.14 20.61 -11.44
CA HIS A 272 -18.37 20.64 -10.65
C HIS A 272 -19.06 22.01 -10.74
N GLY A 273 -20.22 22.07 -11.39
CA GLY A 273 -21.00 23.29 -11.55
C GLY A 273 -20.54 24.21 -12.70
N GLY A 274 -19.61 23.75 -13.55
CA GLY A 274 -19.08 24.50 -14.68
C GLY A 274 -19.20 23.77 -16.03
N LEU A 275 -18.50 24.30 -17.04
CA LEU A 275 -18.36 23.63 -18.35
C LEU A 275 -17.53 22.35 -18.20
N GLN A 276 -17.86 21.32 -18.99
CA GLN A 276 -17.04 20.11 -19.03
C GLN A 276 -15.77 20.37 -19.85
N GLN A 277 -14.66 20.54 -19.14
CA GLN A 277 -13.33 20.61 -19.73
C GLN A 277 -12.72 19.21 -19.80
N ASP A 278 -11.83 18.99 -20.77
CA ASP A 278 -11.07 17.74 -20.85
C ASP A 278 -10.03 17.63 -19.72
N MET A 279 -9.43 16.45 -19.59
CA MET A 279 -8.49 16.18 -18.51
C MET A 279 -7.25 17.08 -18.57
N GLU A 280 -6.72 17.34 -19.76
CA GLU A 280 -5.46 18.08 -19.91
C GLU A 280 -5.66 19.55 -19.53
N ASP A 281 -6.76 20.15 -19.98
CA ASP A 281 -7.12 21.53 -19.64
C ASP A 281 -7.36 21.71 -18.14
N VAL A 282 -8.05 20.76 -17.50
CA VAL A 282 -8.25 20.82 -16.05
C VAL A 282 -6.90 20.70 -15.31
N LEU A 283 -6.07 19.72 -15.64
CA LEU A 283 -4.79 19.53 -14.94
C LEU A 283 -3.87 20.74 -15.15
N ARG A 284 -3.90 21.35 -16.34
CA ARG A 284 -3.20 22.61 -16.61
C ARG A 284 -3.72 23.72 -15.71
N ALA A 285 -5.03 23.94 -15.66
CA ALA A 285 -5.62 24.97 -14.79
C ALA A 285 -5.25 24.76 -13.31
N VAL A 286 -5.36 23.52 -12.83
CA VAL A 286 -4.99 23.15 -11.46
C VAL A 286 -3.50 23.39 -11.18
N ALA A 287 -2.61 23.19 -12.16
CA ALA A 287 -1.17 23.42 -11.96
C ALA A 287 -0.81 24.89 -11.64
N TYR A 288 -1.58 25.84 -12.19
CA TYR A 288 -1.44 27.28 -11.91
C TYR A 288 -2.21 27.72 -10.66
N ASP A 289 -3.09 26.88 -10.12
CA ASP A 289 -3.90 27.19 -8.95
C ASP A 289 -3.06 27.10 -7.65
N ILE A 290 -3.25 28.06 -6.75
CA ILE A 290 -2.60 28.10 -5.44
C ILE A 290 -3.07 26.96 -4.52
N ASP A 291 -4.29 26.48 -4.73
CA ASP A 291 -4.94 25.43 -3.94
C ASP A 291 -4.71 24.02 -4.52
N CYS A 292 -3.89 23.88 -5.56
CA CYS A 292 -3.53 22.59 -6.17
C CYS A 292 -3.24 21.50 -5.12
N THR A 293 -2.36 21.79 -4.17
CA THR A 293 -1.98 20.87 -3.10
C THR A 293 -3.15 20.56 -2.16
N ILE A 294 -4.03 21.52 -1.89
CA ILE A 294 -5.20 21.36 -1.01
C ILE A 294 -6.23 20.44 -1.69
N ILE A 295 -6.53 20.69 -2.96
CA ILE A 295 -7.44 19.89 -3.79
C ILE A 295 -6.97 18.44 -3.83
N LEU A 296 -5.71 18.21 -4.23
CA LEU A 296 -5.14 16.86 -4.31
C LEU A 296 -5.16 16.16 -2.95
N ARG A 297 -4.79 16.86 -1.88
CA ARG A 297 -4.80 16.31 -0.51
C ARG A 297 -6.20 15.87 -0.10
N GLN A 298 -7.24 16.64 -0.42
CA GLN A 298 -8.61 16.29 -0.09
C GLN A 298 -9.07 15.05 -0.88
N ILE A 299 -8.79 15.01 -2.19
CA ILE A 299 -9.10 13.87 -3.06
C ILE A 299 -8.49 12.56 -2.55
N LEU A 300 -7.21 12.59 -2.17
CA LEU A 300 -6.51 11.42 -1.64
C LEU A 300 -7.08 10.99 -0.28
N LYS A 301 -7.37 11.95 0.61
CA LYS A 301 -8.03 11.67 1.90
C LYS A 301 -9.36 10.94 1.72
N ASP A 302 -10.20 11.42 0.82
CA ASP A 302 -11.52 10.82 0.57
C ASP A 302 -11.40 9.41 -0.03
N LEU A 303 -10.40 9.19 -0.88
CA LEU A 303 -10.10 7.89 -1.46
C LEU A 303 -9.66 6.87 -0.40
N VAL A 304 -8.72 7.26 0.46
CA VAL A 304 -8.22 6.44 1.57
C VAL A 304 -9.31 6.20 2.63
N TRP A 305 -10.14 7.21 2.90
CA TRP A 305 -11.29 7.07 3.81
C TRP A 305 -12.26 6.00 3.30
N GLN A 306 -12.67 6.09 2.04
CA GLN A 306 -13.59 5.13 1.44
C GLN A 306 -13.04 3.69 1.50
N SER A 307 -11.76 3.50 1.16
CA SER A 307 -11.15 2.16 1.17
C SER A 307 -10.97 1.62 2.59
N SER A 308 -10.48 2.45 3.53
CA SER A 308 -10.22 2.06 4.92
C SER A 308 -11.50 1.69 5.68
N VAL A 309 -12.59 2.45 5.51
CA VAL A 309 -13.89 2.15 6.13
C VAL A 309 -14.44 0.84 5.57
N ARG A 310 -14.55 0.71 4.24
CA ARG A 310 -15.12 -0.50 3.60
C ARG A 310 -14.31 -1.74 3.96
N GLN A 311 -12.99 -1.64 4.02
CA GLN A 311 -12.13 -2.78 4.39
C GLN A 311 -12.22 -3.11 5.88
N SER A 312 -12.39 -2.11 6.76
CA SER A 312 -12.57 -2.34 8.20
C SER A 312 -13.90 -3.04 8.47
N LEU A 313 -14.98 -2.61 7.81
CA LEU A 313 -16.30 -3.27 7.86
C LEU A 313 -16.22 -4.71 7.34
N LYS A 314 -15.51 -4.93 6.23
CA LYS A 314 -15.27 -6.28 5.69
C LYS A 314 -14.58 -7.21 6.70
N GLY A 315 -13.72 -6.68 7.55
CA GLY A 315 -13.02 -7.45 8.58
C GLY A 315 -13.94 -8.08 9.63
N ILE A 316 -15.17 -7.58 9.81
CA ILE A 316 -16.13 -8.12 10.78
C ILE A 316 -16.60 -9.53 10.38
N PRO A 317 -17.24 -9.73 9.21
CA PRO A 317 -17.69 -11.05 8.80
C PRO A 317 -16.53 -12.00 8.43
N THR A 318 -15.38 -11.51 7.93
CA THR A 318 -14.27 -12.42 7.55
C THR A 318 -13.52 -12.99 8.74
N ALA A 319 -13.32 -12.20 9.80
CA ALA A 319 -12.71 -12.72 11.03
C ALA A 319 -13.73 -13.48 11.90
N GLY A 320 -15.01 -13.12 11.80
CA GLY A 320 -16.06 -13.57 12.69
C GLY A 320 -16.11 -12.73 13.98
N ILE A 321 -17.31 -12.52 14.52
CA ILE A 321 -17.63 -11.55 15.57
C ILE A 321 -16.61 -11.60 16.74
N LEU A 322 -16.35 -12.79 17.29
CA LEU A 322 -15.43 -12.98 18.42
C LEU A 322 -13.98 -12.55 18.10
N LYS A 323 -13.45 -12.92 16.92
CA LYS A 323 -12.09 -12.53 16.51
C LYS A 323 -12.03 -11.03 16.19
N SER A 324 -13.09 -10.46 15.62
CA SER A 324 -13.18 -9.03 15.32
C SER A 324 -13.15 -8.18 16.58
N ILE A 325 -13.85 -8.59 17.66
CA ILE A 325 -13.80 -7.92 18.96
C ILE A 325 -12.38 -7.97 19.54
N ARG A 326 -11.77 -9.16 19.60
CA ARG A 326 -10.40 -9.32 20.12
C ARG A 326 -9.37 -8.51 19.33
N TYR A 327 -9.47 -8.52 18.00
CA TYR A 327 -8.58 -7.78 17.12
C TYR A 327 -8.75 -6.26 17.29
N SER A 328 -9.99 -5.78 17.39
CA SER A 328 -10.29 -4.36 17.61
C SER A 328 -9.77 -3.89 18.98
N ALA A 329 -9.94 -4.70 20.04
CA ALA A 329 -9.40 -4.39 21.36
C ALA A 329 -7.86 -4.24 21.34
N LYS A 330 -7.14 -5.16 20.67
CA LYS A 330 -5.67 -5.04 20.49
C LYS A 330 -5.24 -3.79 19.73
N LYS A 331 -6.11 -3.26 18.86
CA LYS A 331 -5.85 -2.03 18.09
C LYS A 331 -6.10 -0.78 18.93
N ILE A 332 -7.19 -0.74 19.68
CA ILE A 332 -7.48 0.34 20.63
C ILE A 332 -6.38 0.47 21.68
N ALA A 333 -5.85 -0.65 22.18
CA ALA A 333 -4.73 -0.65 23.12
C ALA A 333 -3.43 -0.04 22.57
N LYS A 334 -3.29 0.11 21.24
CA LYS A 334 -2.13 0.77 20.60
C LYS A 334 -2.32 2.28 20.38
N MET A 335 -3.53 2.78 20.62
CA MET A 335 -3.87 4.19 20.45
C MET A 335 -3.38 5.04 21.62
N PHE A 336 -3.42 4.46 22.83
CA PHE A 336 -2.80 4.96 24.05
C PHE A 336 -1.37 4.43 24.15
#